data_AF-A0A935KPC2-F1
#
_entry.id   AF-A0A935KPC2-F1
#
_cell.length_a   1.000
_cell.length_b   1.000
_cell.length_c   1.000
_cell.angle_alpha   90.00
_cell.angle_beta   90.00
_cell.angle_gamma   90.00
#
_symmetry.space_group_name_H-M   'P 1'
#
loop_
_entity.id
_entity.type
_entity.pdbx_description
1 polymer ?
#
loop_
_entity_poly.entity_id
_entity_poly.type
_entity_poly.pdbx_seq_one_letter_code
_entity_poly.pdbx_strand_id
1 'polypeptide(L)'
;MQVERRRKRSNYRGLSLHYWLAAVAARTRALAFVLADPSGLLIASSLRGPEAEELAAIVPLLHRDATAALMEVKWRQMPIQVDQLTIDGSPVLLCVVGDRPACHGALEQAAGGVERILVAPA
;
A
#
# COMPACT_ATOMS: atom_id res chain seq x y z
N MET A 1 -9.82 -27.18 11.32
CA MET A 1 -10.94 -26.28 10.98
C MET A 1 -10.65 -24.78 11.22
N GLN A 2 -9.83 -24.38 12.21
CA GLN A 2 -9.47 -22.96 12.43
C GLN A 2 -8.55 -22.34 11.35
N VAL A 3 -7.60 -23.12 10.80
CA VAL A 3 -6.67 -22.64 9.75
C VAL A 3 -7.42 -22.21 8.49
N GLU A 4 -8.40 -23.01 8.06
CA GLU A 4 -9.24 -22.70 6.89
C GLU A 4 -10.06 -21.42 7.09
N ARG A 5 -10.61 -21.20 8.30
CA ARG A 5 -11.33 -19.97 8.64
C ARG A 5 -10.42 -18.73 8.64
N ARG A 6 -9.21 -18.85 9.20
CA ARG A 6 -8.20 -17.78 9.19
C ARG A 6 -7.73 -17.44 7.78
N ARG A 7 -7.48 -18.45 6.95
CA ARG A 7 -7.09 -18.27 5.54
C ARG A 7 -8.21 -17.60 4.75
N LYS A 8 -9.45 -18.07 4.90
CA LYS A 8 -10.63 -17.50 4.23
C LYS A 8 -10.85 -16.03 4.65
N ARG A 9 -10.69 -15.69 5.92
CA ARG A 9 -10.76 -14.31 6.41
C ARG A 9 -9.60 -13.43 5.92
N SER A 10 -8.38 -13.95 5.92
CA SER A 10 -7.21 -13.24 5.36
C SER A 10 -7.40 -12.95 3.87
N ASN A 11 -7.94 -13.91 3.10
CA ASN A 11 -8.31 -13.72 1.69
C ASN A 11 -9.39 -12.63 1.52
N TYR A 12 -10.42 -12.60 2.38
CA TYR A 12 -11.43 -11.54 2.33
C TYR A 12 -10.85 -10.16 2.63
N ARG A 13 -9.92 -10.05 3.58
CA ARG A 13 -9.22 -8.79 3.89
C ARG A 13 -8.31 -8.35 2.75
N GLY A 14 -7.49 -9.25 2.18
CA GLY A 14 -6.64 -8.93 1.03
C GLY A 14 -7.46 -8.44 -0.17
N LEU A 15 -8.59 -9.08 -0.46
CA LEU A 15 -9.49 -8.65 -1.53
C LEU A 15 -10.17 -7.31 -1.22
N SER A 16 -10.58 -7.09 0.02
CA SER A 16 -11.19 -5.82 0.46
C SER A 16 -10.18 -4.66 0.37
N LEU A 17 -8.93 -4.90 0.76
CA LEU A 17 -7.83 -3.96 0.62
C LEU A 17 -7.57 -3.66 -0.86
N HIS A 18 -7.50 -4.68 -1.71
CA HIS A 18 -7.34 -4.48 -3.15
C HIS A 18 -8.42 -3.56 -3.73
N TYR A 19 -9.70 -3.84 -3.45
CA TYR A 19 -10.80 -3.01 -3.95
C TYR A 19 -10.77 -1.60 -3.37
N TRP A 20 -10.43 -1.45 -2.09
CA TRP A 20 -10.29 -0.15 -1.47
C TRP A 20 -9.19 0.68 -2.14
N LEU A 21 -7.98 0.12 -2.25
CA LEU A 21 -6.83 0.79 -2.85
C LEU A 21 -7.08 1.12 -4.33
N ALA A 22 -7.71 0.22 -5.08
CA ALA A 22 -8.10 0.47 -6.47
C ALA A 22 -9.14 1.60 -6.59
N ALA A 23 -10.12 1.65 -5.69
CA ALA A 23 -11.11 2.73 -5.66
C ALA A 23 -10.49 4.09 -5.31
N VAL A 24 -9.55 4.12 -4.35
CA VAL A 24 -8.81 5.36 -4.02
C VAL A 24 -7.93 5.79 -5.20
N ALA A 25 -7.19 4.86 -5.81
CA ALA A 25 -6.39 5.14 -7.01
C ALA A 25 -7.22 5.80 -8.12
N ALA A 26 -8.39 5.25 -8.42
CA ALA A 26 -9.30 5.81 -9.43
C ALA A 26 -9.81 7.22 -9.08
N ARG A 27 -10.11 7.48 -7.80
CA ARG A 27 -10.61 8.79 -7.34
C ARG A 27 -9.55 9.86 -7.34
N THR A 28 -8.32 9.51 -6.95
CA THR A 28 -7.21 10.45 -6.86
C THR A 28 -6.39 10.53 -8.15
N ARG A 29 -6.71 9.70 -9.16
CA ARG A 29 -5.95 9.55 -10.40
C ARG A 29 -4.51 9.08 -10.16
N ALA A 30 -4.26 8.38 -9.05
CA ALA A 30 -3.00 7.71 -8.83
C ALA A 30 -2.89 6.49 -9.74
N LEU A 31 -1.66 6.19 -10.17
CA LEU A 31 -1.36 5.02 -10.98
C LEU A 31 -1.48 3.74 -10.15
N ALA A 32 -0.99 3.77 -8.92
CA ALA A 32 -0.97 2.60 -8.06
C ALA A 32 -0.92 2.96 -6.58
N PHE A 33 -1.40 2.03 -5.76
CA PHE A 33 -1.13 1.93 -4.34
C PHE A 33 -0.57 0.55 -4.00
N VAL A 34 0.39 0.52 -3.07
CA VAL A 34 0.95 -0.71 -2.51
C VAL A 34 1.05 -0.58 -1.00
N LEU A 35 0.56 -1.61 -0.31
CA LEU A 35 0.74 -1.79 1.12
C LEU A 35 1.72 -2.95 1.32
N ALA A 36 2.83 -2.67 1.98
CA ALA A 36 3.89 -3.64 2.26
C ALA A 36 4.26 -3.64 3.74
N ASP A 37 4.91 -4.70 4.20
CA ASP A 37 5.58 -4.68 5.49
C ASP A 37 6.99 -4.03 5.39
N PRO A 38 7.69 -3.80 6.51
CA PRO A 38 9.03 -3.20 6.50
C PRO A 38 10.13 -4.08 5.85
N SER A 39 9.83 -5.36 5.57
CA SER A 39 10.73 -6.27 4.86
C SER A 39 10.54 -6.22 3.34
N GLY A 40 9.47 -5.58 2.86
CA GLY A 40 9.13 -5.47 1.44
C GLY A 40 8.15 -6.54 0.97
N LEU A 41 7.52 -7.27 1.90
CA LEU A 41 6.48 -8.25 1.56
C LEU A 41 5.18 -7.53 1.19
N LEU A 42 4.62 -7.86 0.03
CA LEU A 42 3.33 -7.35 -0.41
C LEU A 42 2.18 -7.84 0.48
N ILE A 43 1.47 -6.91 1.11
CA ILE A 43 0.24 -7.19 1.87
C ILE A 43 -0.99 -7.02 0.97
N ALA A 44 -1.06 -5.91 0.23
CA ALA A 44 -2.13 -5.62 -0.72
C ALA A 44 -1.72 -4.54 -1.73
N SER A 45 -2.37 -4.49 -2.88
CA SER A 45 -2.14 -3.45 -3.89
C SER A 45 -3.40 -3.17 -4.70
N SER A 46 -3.49 -1.99 -5.30
CA SER A 46 -4.44 -1.70 -6.39
C SER A 46 -4.09 -2.40 -7.70
N LEU A 47 -2.81 -2.76 -7.89
CA LEU A 47 -2.32 -3.49 -9.05
C LEU A 47 -2.54 -5.01 -8.88
N ARG A 48 -2.36 -5.74 -9.98
CA ARG A 48 -2.33 -7.21 -9.99
C ARG A 48 -1.04 -7.68 -10.65
N GLY A 49 -0.50 -8.78 -10.15
CA GLY A 49 0.67 -9.43 -10.74
C GLY A 49 2.02 -8.86 -10.28
N PRO A 50 3.10 -9.15 -11.02
CA PRO A 50 4.49 -8.92 -10.58
C PRO A 50 4.84 -7.48 -10.25
N GLU A 51 4.18 -6.52 -10.89
CA GLU A 51 4.38 -5.08 -10.68
C GLU A 51 4.09 -4.66 -9.23
N ALA A 52 3.10 -5.31 -8.60
CA ALA A 52 2.77 -5.04 -7.20
C ALA A 52 3.87 -5.54 -6.24
N GLU A 53 4.47 -6.68 -6.56
CA GLU A 53 5.54 -7.29 -5.77
C GLU A 53 6.84 -6.50 -5.92
N GLU A 54 7.16 -6.09 -7.14
CA GLU A 54 8.32 -5.22 -7.41
C GLU A 54 8.23 -3.92 -6.62
N LEU A 55 7.09 -3.24 -6.69
CA LEU A 55 6.86 -2.02 -5.92
C LEU A 55 7.00 -2.28 -4.41
N ALA A 56 6.37 -3.34 -3.89
CA ALA A 56 6.46 -3.69 -2.48
C ALA A 56 7.91 -3.90 -2.00
N ALA A 57 8.74 -4.56 -2.82
CA ALA A 57 10.15 -4.81 -2.51
C ALA A 57 10.98 -3.52 -2.39
N ILE A 58 10.65 -2.47 -3.14
CA ILE A 58 11.38 -1.19 -3.10
C ILE A 58 10.85 -0.22 -2.04
N VAL A 59 9.59 -0.35 -1.59
CA VAL A 59 8.98 0.56 -0.60
C VAL A 59 9.85 0.77 0.66
N PRO A 60 10.42 -0.28 1.30
CA PRO A 60 11.26 -0.10 2.48
C PRO A 60 12.55 0.69 2.22
N LEU A 61 13.09 0.62 1.01
CA LEU A 61 14.29 1.38 0.63
C LEU A 61 13.96 2.86 0.53
N LEU A 62 12.81 3.19 -0.07
CA LEU A 62 12.32 4.56 -0.19
C LEU A 62 11.95 5.18 1.16
N HIS A 63 11.45 4.38 2.09
CA HIS A 63 11.10 4.84 3.43
C HIS A 63 12.33 5.13 4.31
N ARG A 64 13.36 4.27 4.24
CA ARG A 64 14.57 4.39 5.09
C ARG A 64 15.47 5.55 4.70
N ASP A 65 15.50 5.91 3.43
CA ASP A 65 16.46 6.87 2.89
C ASP A 65 15.76 8.20 2.56
N ALA A 66 15.85 9.19 3.44
CA ALA A 66 15.41 10.56 3.14
C ALA A 66 16.13 11.12 1.90
N THR A 67 17.32 10.62 1.59
CA THR A 67 18.09 10.88 0.38
C THR A 67 17.54 10.18 -0.87
N ALA A 68 16.93 9.00 -0.74
CA ALA A 68 16.19 8.36 -1.84
C ALA A 68 14.83 9.03 -2.09
N ALA A 69 14.32 9.84 -1.15
CA ALA A 69 13.23 10.79 -1.42
C ALA A 69 13.71 12.06 -2.15
N LEU A 70 15.00 12.41 -2.05
CA LEU A 70 15.65 13.51 -2.81
C LEU A 70 16.09 13.08 -4.22
N MET A 71 16.42 11.82 -4.42
CA MET A 71 16.41 11.22 -5.76
C MET A 71 14.93 11.04 -6.13
N GLU A 72 14.45 11.62 -7.23
CA GLU A 72 13.10 11.29 -7.71
C GLU A 72 13.07 9.82 -8.14
N VAL A 73 12.94 8.90 -7.18
CA VAL A 73 12.81 7.48 -7.50
C VAL A 73 11.45 7.33 -8.15
N LYS A 74 11.51 7.17 -9.47
CA LYS A 74 10.36 7.03 -10.32
C LYS A 74 10.12 5.57 -10.59
N TRP A 75 8.89 5.12 -10.40
CA TRP A 75 8.45 3.86 -10.98
C TRP A 75 7.74 4.20 -12.29
N ARG A 76 8.25 3.69 -13.42
CA ARG A 76 7.74 4.04 -14.77
C ARG A 76 7.68 5.55 -15.03
N GLN A 77 8.71 6.29 -14.63
CA GLN A 77 8.77 7.75 -14.75
C GLN A 77 7.74 8.54 -13.90
N MET A 78 7.00 7.87 -13.01
CA MET A 78 6.05 8.51 -12.09
C MET A 78 6.64 8.66 -10.68
N PRO A 79 6.44 9.80 -10.00
CA PRO A 79 6.84 9.96 -8.61
C PRO A 79 6.22 8.91 -7.69
N ILE A 80 6.95 8.59 -6.63
CA ILE A 80 6.52 7.67 -5.58
C ILE A 80 6.53 8.43 -4.25
N GLN A 81 5.48 8.24 -3.44
CA GLN A 81 5.45 8.69 -2.05
C GLN A 81 5.15 7.51 -1.14
N VAL A 82 5.82 7.47 0.01
CA VAL A 82 5.69 6.40 0.99
C VAL A 82 5.42 7.00 2.36
N ASP A 83 4.45 6.45 3.07
CA ASP A 83 4.15 6.76 4.47
C ASP A 83 4.11 5.48 5.31
N GLN A 84 4.35 5.61 6.61
CA GLN A 84 4.28 4.49 7.56
C GLN A 84 3.01 4.58 8.38
N LEU A 85 2.22 3.51 8.37
CA LEU A 85 1.08 3.31 9.24
C LEU A 85 1.44 2.34 10.36
N THR A 86 0.74 2.45 11.50
CA THR A 86 0.85 1.48 12.60
C THR A 86 -0.47 0.75 12.76
N ILE A 87 -0.47 -0.56 12.53
CA ILE A 87 -1.64 -1.43 12.62
C ILE A 87 -1.44 -2.40 13.76
N ASP A 88 -2.25 -2.31 14.82
CA ASP A 88 -2.12 -3.14 16.03
C ASP A 88 -0.67 -3.17 16.58
N GLY A 89 0.02 -2.02 16.56
CA GLY A 89 1.42 -1.89 16.99
C GLY A 89 2.46 -2.39 15.98
N SER A 90 2.05 -2.93 14.84
CA SER A 90 2.93 -3.38 13.77
C SER A 90 3.06 -2.32 12.68
N PRO A 91 4.28 -1.91 12.30
CA PRO A 91 4.48 -0.96 11.20
C PRO A 91 4.15 -1.60 9.85
N VAL A 92 3.47 -0.85 8.99
CA VAL A 92 3.27 -1.17 7.57
C VAL A 92 3.54 0.07 6.74
N LEU A 93 3.98 -0.11 5.51
CA LEU A 93 4.34 0.96 4.60
C LEU A 93 3.29 1.08 3.50
N LEU A 94 2.69 2.26 3.38
CA LEU A 94 1.73 2.59 2.34
C LEU A 94 2.40 3.47 1.30
N CYS A 95 2.39 3.01 0.06
CA CYS A 95 3.02 3.65 -1.07
C CYS A 95 1.95 4.07 -2.09
N VAL A 96 2.10 5.27 -2.66
CA VAL A 96 1.33 5.77 -3.80
C VAL A 96 2.28 6.11 -4.95
N VAL A 97 1.86 5.78 -6.17
CA VAL A 97 2.56 6.16 -7.40
C VAL A 97 1.66 7.10 -8.20
N GLY A 98 2.14 8.29 -8.51
CA GLY A 98 1.35 9.31 -9.20
C GLY A 98 2.05 10.66 -9.23
N ASP A 99 1.48 11.61 -9.99
CA ASP A 99 1.95 12.99 -9.95
C ASP A 99 1.60 13.67 -8.61
N ARG A 100 2.18 14.86 -8.36
CA ARG A 100 1.94 15.59 -7.10
C ARG A 100 0.45 15.82 -6.79
N PRO A 101 -0.40 16.24 -7.76
CA PRO A 101 -1.84 16.32 -7.57
C PRO A 101 -2.48 14.99 -7.16
N ALA A 102 -2.09 13.87 -7.80
CA ALA A 102 -2.66 12.56 -7.52
C ALA A 102 -2.27 12.00 -6.14
N CYS A 103 -1.12 12.41 -5.60
CA CYS A 103 -0.67 11.97 -4.29
C CYS A 103 -1.17 12.85 -3.14
N HIS A 104 -1.57 14.09 -3.41
CA HIS A 104 -2.06 15.03 -2.39
C HIS A 104 -3.33 14.50 -1.70
N GLY A 105 -3.26 14.23 -0.40
CA GLY A 105 -4.36 13.66 0.40
C GLY A 105 -4.70 12.20 0.09
N ALA A 106 -4.07 11.60 -0.93
CA ALA A 106 -4.39 10.26 -1.40
C ALA A 106 -3.90 9.17 -0.42
N LEU A 107 -2.72 9.39 0.20
CA LEU A 107 -2.19 8.52 1.25
C LEU A 107 -3.09 8.52 2.49
N GLU A 108 -3.53 9.69 2.95
CA GLU A 108 -4.43 9.81 4.12
C GLU A 108 -5.77 9.12 3.84
N GLN A 109 -6.36 9.34 2.66
CA GLN A 109 -7.59 8.67 2.27
C GLN A 109 -7.40 7.15 2.23
N ALA A 110 -6.33 6.66 1.60
CA ALA A 110 -6.03 5.23 1.54
C ALA A 110 -5.82 4.64 2.95
N ALA A 111 -5.05 5.32 3.80
CA ALA A 111 -4.72 4.90 5.17
C ALA A 111 -5.97 4.63 6.02
N GLY A 112 -6.94 5.56 6.03
CA GLY A 112 -8.14 5.40 6.85
C GLY A 112 -8.97 4.16 6.51
N GLY A 113 -8.98 3.74 5.23
CA GLY A 113 -9.64 2.48 4.86
C GLY A 113 -8.78 1.24 5.12
N VAL A 114 -7.46 1.33 4.97
CA VAL A 114 -6.51 0.25 5.31
C VAL A 114 -6.63 -0.10 6.79
N GLU A 115 -6.56 0.91 7.67
CA GLU A 115 -6.70 0.74 9.12
C GLU A 115 -8.03 0.06 9.47
N ARG A 116 -9.14 0.60 8.96
CA ARG A 116 -10.48 0.04 9.19
C ARG A 116 -10.60 -1.42 8.77
N ILE A 117 -10.02 -1.81 7.63
CA ILE A 117 -10.11 -3.19 7.11
C ILE A 117 -9.22 -4.15 7.93
N LEU A 118 -8.03 -3.71 8.33
CA LEU A 118 -7.07 -4.55 9.03
C LEU A 118 -7.41 -4.73 10.52
N VAL A 119 -7.96 -3.69 11.17
CA VAL A 119 -8.35 -3.71 12.59
C VAL A 119 -9.74 -4.35 12.80
N ALA A 120 -10.56 -4.47 11.75
CA ALA A 120 -11.90 -5.07 11.86
C ALA A 120 -11.88 -6.48 12.49
N PRO A 121 -12.80 -6.81 13.42
CA PRO A 121 -12.84 -8.11 14.11
C PRO A 121 -13.12 -9.30 13.18
N ALA A 122 -13.07 -10.51 13.75
CA ALA A 122 -12.91 -11.77 13.02
C ALA A 122 -14.13 -12.56 12.62
#